data_AF-A0A967D6Z4-F1
#
_entry.id   AF-A0A967D6Z4-F1
#
_cell.length_a   1.000
_cell.length_b   1.000
_cell.length_c   1.000
_cell.angle_alpha   90.00
_cell.angle_beta   90.00
_cell.angle_gamma   90.00
#
_symmetry.space_group_name_H-M   'P 1'
#
loop_
_entity.id
_entity.type
_entity.pdbx_description
1 polymer ?
#
loop_
_entity_poly.entity_id
_entity_poly.type
_entity_poly.pdbx_seq_one_letter_code
_entity_poly.pdbx_strand_id
1 'polypeptide(L)'
;TDSMSKIYTDDLQKIATKDNFNDLFKVEDGQFPKLLVLFMQNDVTLETMVILNNIFDFIKIWDKKISDDIIYPKVSRKIRKYGSFLNVNVDKYKTLTKETLLAD
;
A
#
# COMPACT_ATOMS: atom_id res chain seq x y z
N THR A 1 17.04 14.27 -1.05
CA THR A 1 16.18 13.17 -0.57
C THR A 1 15.77 12.35 -1.78
N ASP A 2 15.88 11.03 -1.69
CA ASP A 2 15.49 10.10 -2.76
C ASP A 2 14.03 10.34 -3.18
N SER A 3 13.78 10.53 -4.49
CA SER A 3 12.47 10.92 -5.03
C SER A 3 11.36 9.95 -4.61
N MET A 4 11.66 8.64 -4.58
CA MET A 4 10.69 7.63 -4.14
C MET A 4 10.38 7.71 -2.65
N SER A 5 11.37 8.03 -1.83
CA SER A 5 11.15 8.19 -0.39
C SER A 5 10.27 9.39 -0.08
N LYS A 6 10.44 10.49 -0.83
CA LYS A 6 9.56 11.66 -0.70
C LYS A 6 8.13 11.32 -1.09
N ILE A 7 7.93 10.71 -2.27
CA ILE A 7 6.59 10.30 -2.73
C ILE A 7 5.93 9.36 -1.71
N TYR A 8 6.68 8.37 -1.22
CA TYR A 8 6.19 7.42 -0.22
C TYR A 8 5.72 8.10 1.06
N THR A 9 6.55 9.00 1.62
CA THR A 9 6.21 9.74 2.84
C THR A 9 5.03 10.67 2.60
N ASP A 10 5.01 11.41 1.50
CA ASP A 10 3.93 12.34 1.15
C ASP A 10 2.59 11.60 0.95
N ASP A 11 2.59 10.42 0.32
CA ASP A 11 1.40 9.57 0.18
C ASP A 11 0.94 9.05 1.55
N LEU A 12 1.88 8.52 2.35
CA LEU A 12 1.57 7.92 3.64
C LEU A 12 0.98 8.94 4.62
N GLN A 13 1.52 10.16 4.66
CA GLN A 13 1.01 11.26 5.50
C GLN A 13 -0.42 11.68 5.14
N LYS A 14 -0.83 11.56 3.87
CA LYS A 14 -2.19 11.92 3.44
C LYS A 14 -3.23 10.89 3.84
N ILE A 15 -2.84 9.61 3.82
CA ILE A 15 -3.81 8.51 3.92
C ILE A 15 -3.84 7.84 5.29
N ALA A 16 -2.77 7.97 6.07
CA ALA A 16 -2.57 7.21 7.29
C ALA A 16 -2.33 8.11 8.49
N THR A 17 -2.94 7.74 9.60
CA THR A 17 -2.56 8.16 10.95
C THR A 17 -2.28 6.90 11.77
N LYS A 18 -1.67 7.07 12.94
CA LYS A 18 -1.41 5.94 13.86
C LYS A 18 -2.64 5.06 14.11
N ASP A 19 -3.82 5.68 14.26
CA ASP A 19 -5.04 4.98 14.65
C ASP A 19 -5.72 4.27 13.48
N ASN A 20 -5.62 4.83 12.26
CA ASN A 20 -6.33 4.30 11.10
C ASN A 20 -5.48 3.37 10.21
N PHE A 21 -4.17 3.28 10.46
CA PHE A 21 -3.24 2.61 9.54
C PHE A 21 -3.60 1.14 9.29
N ASN A 22 -3.99 0.41 10.33
CA ASN A 22 -4.39 -0.99 10.19
C ASN A 22 -5.70 -1.14 9.38
N ASP A 23 -6.62 -0.18 9.51
CA ASP A 23 -7.90 -0.20 8.81
C ASP A 23 -7.73 -0.01 7.30
N LEU A 24 -6.65 0.62 6.85
CA LEU A 24 -6.32 0.77 5.43
C LEU A 24 -6.28 -0.57 4.69
N PHE A 25 -5.86 -1.64 5.37
CA PHE A 25 -5.69 -2.96 4.77
C PHE A 25 -6.88 -3.89 4.95
N LYS A 26 -7.87 -3.50 5.77
CA LYS A 26 -8.96 -4.37 6.20
C LYS A 26 -9.94 -4.62 5.05
N VAL A 27 -10.18 -5.91 4.77
CA VAL A 27 -11.20 -6.37 3.84
C VAL A 27 -12.42 -6.79 4.65
N GLU A 28 -13.55 -6.13 4.41
CA GLU A 28 -14.85 -6.43 5.02
C GLU A 28 -15.78 -6.97 3.93
N ASP A 29 -16.42 -8.12 4.17
CA ASP A 29 -17.44 -8.71 3.29
C ASP A 29 -17.07 -8.76 1.79
N GLY A 30 -15.80 -9.11 1.50
CA GLY A 30 -15.32 -9.22 0.13
C GLY A 30 -15.04 -7.91 -0.59
N GLN A 31 -15.24 -6.77 0.07
CA GLN A 31 -15.15 -5.44 -0.52
C GLN A 31 -13.71 -4.95 -0.70
N PHE A 32 -13.55 -3.85 -1.43
CA PHE A 32 -12.26 -3.20 -1.58
C PHE A 32 -11.81 -2.54 -0.26
N PRO A 33 -10.62 -2.89 0.24
CA PRO A 33 -10.05 -2.23 1.40
C PRO A 33 -9.74 -0.76 1.08
N LYS A 34 -9.73 0.10 2.10
CA LYS A 34 -9.58 1.55 1.92
C LYS A 34 -8.32 1.93 1.14
N LEU A 35 -7.19 1.25 1.36
CA LEU A 35 -5.96 1.48 0.60
C LEU A 35 -6.14 1.21 -0.90
N LEU A 36 -6.87 0.16 -1.28
CA LEU A 36 -7.14 -0.16 -2.68
C LEU A 36 -8.01 0.91 -3.34
N VAL A 37 -9.02 1.41 -2.61
CA VAL A 37 -9.90 2.50 -3.09
C VAL A 37 -9.07 3.77 -3.35
N LEU A 38 -8.22 4.16 -2.41
CA LEU A 38 -7.34 5.32 -2.55
C LEU A 38 -6.36 5.18 -3.72
N PHE A 39 -5.80 3.99 -3.93
CA PHE A 39 -4.97 3.70 -5.10
C PHE A 39 -5.75 3.85 -6.42
N MET A 40 -7.00 3.36 -6.47
CA MET A 40 -7.86 3.50 -7.65
C MET A 40 -8.26 4.96 -7.92
N GLN A 41 -8.29 5.79 -6.88
CA GLN A 41 -8.53 7.24 -6.98
C GLN A 41 -7.27 8.03 -7.36
N ASN A 42 -6.10 7.38 -7.45
CA ASN A 42 -4.77 7.97 -7.65
C ASN A 42 -4.28 8.84 -6.47
N ASP A 43 -4.84 8.66 -5.28
CA ASP A 43 -4.33 9.30 -4.05
C ASP A 43 -3.07 8.60 -3.51
N VAL A 44 -2.84 7.37 -3.96
CA VAL A 44 -1.66 6.56 -3.61
C VAL A 44 -0.99 6.09 -4.89
N THR A 45 0.33 6.22 -4.95
CA THR A 45 1.12 5.79 -6.10
C THR A 45 1.34 4.27 -6.13
N LEU A 46 1.70 3.74 -7.30
CA LEU A 46 2.01 2.32 -7.45
C LEU A 46 3.26 1.93 -6.66
N GLU A 47 4.24 2.82 -6.60
CA GLU A 47 5.45 2.74 -5.79
C GLU A 47 5.08 2.53 -4.32
N THR A 48 4.20 3.37 -3.78
CA THR A 48 3.74 3.26 -2.39
C THR A 48 3.01 1.94 -2.13
N MET A 49 2.13 1.50 -3.04
CA MET A 49 1.46 0.20 -2.93
C MET A 49 2.45 -0.98 -2.88
N VAL A 50 3.47 -0.96 -3.73
CA VAL A 50 4.48 -2.02 -3.77
C VAL A 50 5.36 -1.99 -2.53
N ILE A 51 5.79 -0.80 -2.08
CA ILE A 51 6.61 -0.67 -0.87
C ILE A 51 5.84 -1.17 0.36
N LEU A 52 4.59 -0.73 0.54
CA LEU A 52 3.74 -1.22 1.63
C LEU A 52 3.53 -2.73 1.54
N ASN A 53 3.32 -3.28 0.33
CA ASN A 53 3.17 -4.73 0.18
C ASN A 53 4.47 -5.49 0.48
N ASN A 54 5.64 -4.92 0.18
CA ASN A 54 6.91 -5.54 0.54
C ASN A 54 7.15 -5.55 2.07
N ILE A 55 6.53 -4.64 2.81
CA ILE A 55 6.62 -4.58 4.27
C ILE A 55 5.59 -5.51 4.94
N PHE A 56 4.33 -5.47 4.48
CA PHE A 56 3.19 -6.09 5.18
C PHE A 56 2.57 -7.28 4.45
N ASP A 57 2.92 -7.51 3.19
CA ASP A 57 2.49 -8.67 2.38
C ASP A 57 0.97 -8.83 2.28
N PHE A 58 0.24 -7.70 2.28
CA PHE A 58 -1.23 -7.67 2.33
C PHE A 58 -1.89 -8.21 1.07
N ILE A 59 -1.23 -8.20 -0.10
CA ILE A 59 -1.80 -8.74 -1.34
C ILE A 59 -2.15 -10.23 -1.18
N LYS A 60 -1.37 -11.00 -0.41
CA LYS A 60 -1.71 -12.42 -0.13
C LYS A 60 -3.01 -12.58 0.66
N ILE A 61 -3.36 -11.60 1.48
CA ILE A 61 -4.61 -11.57 2.23
C ILE A 61 -5.74 -11.14 1.30
N TRP A 62 -5.53 -10.08 0.53
CA TRP A 62 -6.50 -9.55 -0.43
C TRP A 62 -6.88 -10.58 -1.49
N ASP A 63 -5.92 -11.35 -2.02
CA ASP A 63 -6.16 -12.43 -2.98
C ASP A 63 -7.12 -13.52 -2.47
N LYS A 64 -7.24 -13.68 -1.15
CA LYS A 64 -8.14 -14.67 -0.54
C LYS A 64 -9.46 -14.08 -0.10
N LYS A 65 -9.49 -12.77 0.18
CA LYS A 65 -10.61 -12.13 0.86
C LYS A 65 -11.46 -11.25 -0.05
N ILE A 66 -10.88 -10.61 -1.06
CA ILE A 66 -11.63 -9.77 -1.99
C ILE A 66 -12.41 -10.66 -2.94
N SER A 67 -13.71 -10.39 -3.09
CA SER A 67 -14.62 -11.20 -3.91
C SER A 67 -14.72 -10.74 -5.37
N ASP A 68 -14.26 -9.54 -5.67
CA ASP A 68 -14.25 -9.00 -7.03
C ASP A 68 -13.27 -9.77 -7.94
N ASP A 69 -13.79 -10.22 -9.06
CA ASP A 69 -13.15 -11.07 -10.06
C ASP A 69 -12.76 -10.32 -11.34
N ILE A 70 -13.06 -9.02 -11.43
CA ILE A 70 -12.86 -8.22 -12.66
C ILE A 70 -11.79 -7.15 -12.50
N ILE A 71 -11.88 -6.32 -11.45
CA ILE A 71 -11.05 -5.13 -11.23
C ILE A 71 -9.83 -5.51 -10.39
N TYR A 72 -10.03 -6.14 -9.25
CA TYR A 72 -8.98 -6.48 -8.30
C TYR A 72 -7.88 -7.36 -8.91
N PRO A 73 -8.17 -8.41 -9.71
CA PRO A 73 -7.12 -9.21 -10.33
C PRO A 73 -6.20 -8.40 -11.25
N LYS A 74 -6.72 -7.36 -11.92
CA LYS A 74 -5.92 -6.45 -12.76
C LYS A 74 -5.00 -5.59 -11.91
N VAL A 75 -5.50 -5.08 -10.78
CA VAL A 75 -4.73 -4.26 -9.84
C VAL A 75 -3.64 -5.10 -9.16
N SER A 76 -3.98 -6.27 -8.61
CA SER A 76 -3.04 -7.21 -7.98
C SER A 76 -1.91 -7.58 -8.96
N ARG A 77 -2.25 -7.88 -10.22
CA ARG A 77 -1.25 -8.15 -11.27
C ARG A 77 -0.34 -6.93 -11.54
N LYS A 78 -0.89 -5.72 -11.56
CA LYS A 78 -0.11 -4.48 -11.77
C LYS A 78 0.89 -4.26 -10.64
N ILE A 79 0.47 -4.40 -9.39
CA ILE A 79 1.31 -4.27 -8.19
C ILE A 79 2.42 -5.32 -8.21
N ARG A 80 2.09 -6.60 -8.40
CA ARG A 80 3.07 -7.70 -8.45
C ARG A 80 4.09 -7.53 -9.57
N LYS A 81 3.63 -7.15 -10.78
CA LYS A 81 4.51 -6.91 -11.93
C LYS A 81 5.48 -5.76 -11.66
N TYR A 82 5.01 -4.64 -11.14
CA TYR A 82 5.91 -3.53 -10.80
C TYR A 82 6.88 -3.91 -9.67
N GLY A 83 6.38 -4.61 -8.65
CA GLY A 83 7.18 -5.12 -7.54
C GLY A 83 8.33 -6.03 -7.94
N SER A 84 8.17 -6.84 -9.00
CA SER A 84 9.29 -7.68 -9.50
C SER A 84 10.46 -6.89 -10.08
N PHE A 85 10.25 -5.62 -10.47
CA PHE A 85 11.30 -4.74 -10.98
C PHE A 85 11.82 -3.75 -9.93
N LEU A 86 11.06 -3.51 -8.87
CA LEU A 86 11.39 -2.52 -7.86
C LEU A 86 12.29 -3.13 -6.78
N ASN A 87 13.59 -2.84 -6.86
CA ASN A 87 14.54 -3.18 -5.80
C ASN A 87 14.63 -2.05 -4.76
N VAL A 88 14.02 -2.24 -3.59
CA VAL A 88 14.02 -1.27 -2.50
C VAL A 88 14.58 -1.88 -1.22
N ASN A 89 15.28 -1.04 -0.45
CA ASN A 89 15.69 -1.40 0.91
C ASN A 89 14.44 -1.38 1.82
N VAL A 90 13.88 -2.56 2.09
CA VAL A 90 12.66 -2.72 2.91
C VAL A 90 12.85 -2.16 4.32
N ASP A 91 14.04 -2.30 4.92
CA ASP A 91 14.28 -1.82 6.28
C ASP A 91 14.30 -0.29 6.36
N LYS A 92 14.82 0.40 5.33
CA LYS A 92 14.69 1.85 5.20
C LYS A 92 13.22 2.27 5.22
N TYR A 93 12.36 1.60 4.44
CA TYR A 93 10.95 1.97 4.35
C TYR A 93 10.14 1.56 5.58
N LYS A 94 10.52 0.49 6.31
CA LYS A 94 9.96 0.20 7.63
C LYS A 94 10.22 1.33 8.62
N THR A 95 11.44 1.86 8.65
CA THR A 95 11.79 3.01 9.49
C THR A 95 10.97 4.24 9.11
N LEU A 96 10.92 4.60 7.82
CA LEU A 96 10.12 5.72 7.34
C LEU A 96 8.64 5.58 7.71
N THR A 97 8.07 4.38 7.57
CA THR A 97 6.67 4.11 7.94
C THR A 97 6.43 4.40 9.42
N LYS A 98 7.32 3.92 10.30
CA LYS A 98 7.20 4.16 11.74
C LYS A 98 7.35 5.65 12.07
N GLU A 99 8.35 6.31 11.50
CA GLU A 99 8.59 7.74 11.73
C GLU A 99 7.39 8.58 11.30
N THR A 100 6.84 8.32 10.11
CA THR A 100 5.66 9.01 9.60
C THR A 100 4.44 8.81 10.50
N LEU A 101 4.16 7.58 10.96
CA LEU A 101 2.99 7.29 11.79
C LEU A 101 3.13 7.77 13.25
N LEU A 102 4.34 8.07 13.72
CA LEU A 102 4.61 8.54 15.09
C LEU A 102 4.83 10.06 15.17
N ALA A 103 4.96 10.73 14.02
CA ALA A 103 5.10 12.18 13.94
C ALA A 103 3.75 12.91 14.10
N ASP A 104 2.63 12.19 13.97
CA ASP A 104 1.26 12.65 14.19
C ASP A 104 0.79 12.41 15.64
#